data_AF-A0A974S3J9-F1
#
_entry.id   AF-A0A974S3J9-F1
#
_cell.length_a   1.000
_cell.length_b   1.000
_cell.length_c   1.000
_cell.angle_alpha   90.00
_cell.angle_beta   90.00
_cell.angle_gamma   90.00
#
_symmetry.space_group_name_H-M   'P 1'
#
loop_
_entity.id
_entity.type
_entity.pdbx_description
1 polymer ?
#
loop_
_entity_poly.entity_id
_entity_poly.type
_entity_poly.pdbx_seq_one_letter_code
_entity_poly.pdbx_strand_id
1 'polypeptide(L)'
;MNRFERGYRAALADVTALLRLYGDENMAICGDNILLDPLLSGEPFTPENIKRSADHGVSSTIHSAQYHASEHLIVAIEAMPRRAS
;
A
#
# COMPACT_ATOMS: atom_id res chain seq x y z
N MET A 1 11.85 -25.35 -18.48
CA MET A 1 10.78 -24.94 -17.54
C MET A 1 9.56 -25.86 -17.70
N ASN A 2 9.25 -26.66 -16.68
CA ASN A 2 8.15 -27.64 -16.71
C ASN A 2 6.77 -26.95 -16.54
N ARG A 3 5.67 -27.70 -16.73
CA ARG A 3 4.29 -27.15 -16.63
C ARG A 3 4.01 -26.52 -15.27
N PHE A 4 4.50 -27.14 -14.19
CA PHE A 4 4.33 -26.65 -12.83
C PHE A 4 5.05 -25.31 -12.63
N GLU A 5 6.30 -25.19 -13.06
CA GLU A 5 7.08 -23.95 -12.96
C GLU A 5 6.44 -22.80 -13.75
N ARG A 6 5.84 -23.09 -14.91
CA ARG A 6 5.08 -22.08 -15.67
C ARG A 6 3.84 -21.60 -14.90
N GLY A 7 3.06 -22.53 -14.34
CA GLY A 7 1.88 -22.19 -13.55
C GLY A 7 2.23 -21.41 -12.29
N TYR A 8 3.29 -21.81 -11.58
CA TYR A 8 3.79 -21.10 -10.41
C TYR A 8 4.21 -19.66 -10.74
N ARG A 9 4.91 -19.45 -11.86
CA ARG A 9 5.30 -18.08 -12.29
C ARG A 9 4.11 -17.21 -12.68
N ALA A 10 3.12 -17.77 -13.37
CA ALA A 10 1.89 -17.04 -13.69
C ALA A 10 1.18 -16.61 -12.40
N ALA A 11 1.05 -17.51 -11.42
CA ALA A 11 0.46 -17.19 -10.13
C ALA A 11 1.25 -16.09 -9.36
N LEU A 12 2.58 -16.12 -9.39
CA LEU A 12 3.38 -15.05 -8.80
C LEU A 12 3.17 -13.70 -9.49
N ALA A 13 3.00 -13.69 -10.82
CA ALA A 13 2.69 -12.47 -11.56
C ALA A 13 1.30 -11.93 -11.17
N ASP A 14 0.30 -12.80 -11.05
CA ASP A 14 -1.06 -12.43 -10.63
C ASP A 14 -1.08 -11.87 -9.20
N VAL A 15 -0.37 -12.51 -8.26
CA VAL A 15 -0.23 -12.02 -6.88
C VAL A 15 0.49 -10.67 -6.85
N THR A 16 1.55 -10.49 -7.65
CA THR A 16 2.27 -9.22 -7.73
C THR A 16 1.36 -8.10 -8.25
N ALA A 17 0.53 -8.38 -9.25
CA ALA A 17 -0.44 -7.42 -9.77
C ALA A 17 -1.48 -7.02 -8.70
N LEU A 18 -1.98 -7.98 -7.92
CA LEU A 18 -2.88 -7.72 -6.81
C LEU A 18 -2.22 -6.88 -5.71
N LEU A 19 -0.97 -7.19 -5.33
CA LEU A 19 -0.24 -6.40 -4.34
C LEU A 19 -0.02 -4.96 -4.78
N ARG A 20 0.24 -4.72 -6.07
CA ARG A 20 0.34 -3.36 -6.63
C ARG A 20 -0.99 -2.61 -6.53
N LEU A 21 -2.09 -3.25 -6.94
CA LEU A 21 -3.42 -2.66 -6.82
C LEU A 21 -3.76 -2.30 -5.37
N TYR A 22 -3.57 -3.24 -4.44
CA TYR A 22 -3.77 -2.97 -3.01
C TYR A 22 -2.83 -1.88 -2.48
N GLY A 23 -1.57 -1.86 -2.93
CA GLY A 23 -0.62 -0.81 -2.58
C GLY A 23 -1.12 0.57 -3.00
N ASP A 24 -1.53 0.72 -4.26
CA ASP A 24 -2.03 1.97 -4.82
C ASP A 24 -3.29 2.45 -4.10
N GLU A 25 -4.25 1.55 -3.82
CA GLU A 25 -5.46 1.87 -3.06
C GLU A 25 -5.14 2.38 -1.66
N ASN A 26 -4.24 1.70 -0.94
CA ASN A 26 -3.83 2.11 0.40
C ASN A 26 -3.09 3.46 0.37
N MET A 27 -2.24 3.69 -0.62
CA MET A 27 -1.54 4.96 -0.75
C MET A 27 -2.50 6.11 -1.05
N ALA A 28 -3.51 5.88 -1.90
CA ALA A 28 -4.56 6.86 -2.17
C ALA A 28 -5.33 7.24 -0.89
N ILE A 29 -5.81 6.25 -0.12
CA ILE A 29 -6.55 6.51 1.12
C ILE A 29 -5.66 7.21 2.16
N CYS A 30 -4.40 6.81 2.29
CA CYS A 30 -3.45 7.50 3.17
C CYS A 30 -3.25 8.96 2.76
N GLY A 31 -3.13 9.21 1.44
CA GLY A 31 -3.04 10.54 0.86
C GLY A 31 -4.27 11.40 1.15
N ASP A 32 -5.46 10.86 0.95
CA ASP A 32 -6.70 11.58 1.21
C ASP A 32 -6.85 11.95 2.70
N ASN A 33 -6.51 11.02 3.59
CA ASN A 33 -6.61 11.26 5.02
C ASN A 33 -5.57 12.27 5.55
N ILE A 34 -4.35 12.31 4.99
CA ILE A 34 -3.35 13.32 5.43
C ILE A 34 -3.75 14.74 5.03
N LEU A 35 -4.52 14.89 3.95
CA LEU A 35 -5.10 16.18 3.54
C LEU A 35 -6.24 16.65 4.45
N LEU A 36 -6.66 15.85 5.45
CA LEU A 36 -7.57 16.32 6.51
C LEU A 36 -6.84 17.06 7.63
N ASP A 37 -5.51 17.08 7.60
CA ASP A 37 -4.72 17.87 8.54
C ASP A 37 -4.84 19.37 8.21
N PRO A 38 -5.30 20.22 9.15
CA PRO A 38 -5.51 21.64 8.90
C PRO A 38 -4.21 22.38 8.54
N LEU A 39 -3.04 21.91 8.98
CA LEU A 39 -1.75 22.47 8.57
C LEU A 39 -1.48 22.27 7.09
N LEU A 40 -1.87 21.11 6.54
CA LEU A 40 -1.58 20.71 5.17
C LEU A 40 -2.68 21.16 4.21
N SER A 41 -3.94 21.18 4.66
CA SER A 41 -5.10 21.62 3.87
C SER A 41 -5.25 23.14 3.82
N GLY A 42 -4.62 23.87 4.76
CA GLY A 42 -4.80 25.32 4.93
C GLY A 42 -6.12 25.70 5.62
N GLU A 43 -6.86 24.72 6.13
CA GLU A 43 -8.05 24.97 6.94
C GLU A 43 -7.69 25.61 8.29
N PRO A 44 -8.62 26.37 8.90
CA PRO A 44 -8.38 26.95 10.21
C PRO A 44 -8.20 25.88 11.29
N PHE A 45 -7.35 26.17 12.29
CA PHE A 45 -7.11 25.32 13.46
C PHE A 45 -8.27 25.42 14.47
N THR A 46 -9.46 25.00 14.07
CA THR A 46 -10.60 24.85 14.98
C THR A 46 -10.55 23.50 15.70
N PRO A 47 -11.17 23.37 16.89
CA PRO A 47 -11.25 22.08 17.58
C PRO A 47 -11.84 20.96 16.72
N GLU A 48 -12.82 21.26 15.88
CA GLU A 48 -13.48 20.30 14.97
C GLU A 48 -12.51 19.78 13.91
N ASN A 49 -11.73 20.67 13.29
CA ASN A 49 -10.75 20.29 12.27
C ASN A 49 -9.58 19.49 12.88
N ILE A 50 -9.10 19.89 14.06
CA ILE A 50 -8.06 19.15 14.79
C ILE A 50 -8.57 17.76 15.15
N LYS A 51 -9.82 17.66 15.64
CA LYS A 51 -10.42 16.36 15.96
C LYS A 51 -10.54 15.47 14.72
N ARG A 52 -11.00 16.03 13.59
CA ARG A 52 -11.09 15.28 12.32
C ARG A 52 -9.71 14.78 11.86
N SER A 53 -8.67 15.62 11.91
CA SER A 53 -7.30 15.19 11.61
C SER A 53 -6.88 14.02 12.52
N ALA A 54 -7.10 14.13 13.83
CA ALA A 54 -6.74 13.10 14.80
C ALA A 54 -7.51 11.78 14.57
N ASP A 55 -8.82 11.85 14.30
CA ASP A 55 -9.66 10.68 14.04
C ASP A 55 -9.18 9.90 12.81
N HIS A 56 -8.66 10.60 11.79
CA HIS A 56 -8.17 10.00 10.54
C HIS A 56 -6.67 9.66 10.55
N GLY A 57 -5.87 10.24 11.47
CA GLY A 57 -4.43 9.98 11.55
C GLY A 57 -4.08 8.51 11.79
N VAL A 58 -4.89 7.81 12.59
CA VAL A 58 -4.74 6.35 12.79
C VAL A 58 -4.99 5.59 11.49
N SER A 59 -6.03 5.98 10.74
CA SER A 59 -6.34 5.38 9.43
C SER A 59 -5.22 5.61 8.42
N SER A 60 -4.67 6.83 8.31
CA SER A 60 -3.49 7.11 7.47
C SER A 60 -2.32 6.20 7.80
N THR A 61 -2.03 6.02 9.09
CA THR A 61 -0.90 5.20 9.54
C THR A 61 -1.07 3.74 9.14
N ILE A 62 -2.29 3.20 9.29
CA ILE A 62 -2.61 1.82 8.88
C ILE A 62 -2.43 1.64 7.38
N HIS A 63 -3.00 2.53 6.58
CA HIS A 63 -2.92 2.43 5.12
C HIS A 63 -1.48 2.62 4.61
N SER A 64 -0.71 3.54 5.20
CA SER A 64 0.72 3.68 4.92
C SER A 64 1.49 2.38 5.20
N ALA A 65 1.25 1.75 6.35
CA ALA A 65 1.88 0.48 6.70
C ALA A 65 1.51 -0.65 5.73
N GLN A 66 0.25 -0.69 5.29
CA GLN A 66 -0.23 -1.67 4.31
C GLN A 66 0.40 -1.47 2.93
N TYR A 67 0.55 -0.22 2.47
CA TYR A 67 1.30 0.10 1.25
C TYR A 67 2.74 -0.43 1.33
N HIS A 68 3.47 -0.12 2.41
CA HIS A 68 4.83 -0.61 2.57
C HIS A 68 4.92 -2.14 2.66
N ALA A 69 3.94 -2.80 3.30
CA ALA A 69 3.86 -4.25 3.31
C ALA A 69 3.71 -4.83 1.89
N SER A 70 2.85 -4.24 1.04
CA SER A 70 2.72 -4.62 -0.35
C SER A 70 4.03 -4.48 -1.12
N GLU A 71 4.73 -3.34 -0.97
CA GLU A 71 6.03 -3.10 -1.62
C GLU A 71 7.09 -4.13 -1.18
N HIS A 72 7.16 -4.43 0.11
CA HIS A 72 8.09 -5.45 0.61
C HIS A 72 7.79 -6.85 0.06
N LEU A 73 6.52 -7.21 -0.06
CA LEU A 73 6.12 -8.50 -0.64
C LEU A 73 6.42 -8.58 -2.13
N ILE A 74 6.21 -7.49 -2.89
CA ILE A 74 6.56 -7.41 -4.31
C ILE A 74 8.06 -7.64 -4.48
N VAL A 75 8.89 -6.90 -3.74
CA VAL A 75 10.36 -7.05 -3.78
C VAL A 75 10.77 -8.47 -3.39
N ALA A 76 10.14 -9.05 -2.37
CA ALA A 76 10.44 -10.43 -1.96
C ALA A 76 10.12 -11.45 -3.07
N ILE A 77 9.00 -11.29 -3.78
CA ILE A 77 8.61 -12.13 -4.93
C ILE A 77 9.61 -11.96 -6.09
N GLU A 78 9.95 -10.71 -6.43
CA GLU A 78 10.87 -10.39 -7.53
C GLU A 78 12.30 -10.85 -7.26
N ALA A 79 12.73 -10.86 -6.00
CA ALA A 79 14.02 -11.38 -5.57
C ALA A 79 14.08 -12.92 -5.50
N MET A 80 12.95 -13.62 -5.62
CA MET A 80 12.95 -15.08 -5.58
C MET A 80 13.84 -15.62 -6.71
N PRO A 81 14.85 -16.45 -6.38
CA PRO A 81 15.77 -16.95 -7.37
C PRO A 81 15.00 -17.69 -8.46
N ARG A 82 15.25 -17.31 -9.71
CA ARG A 82 14.83 -18.11 -10.85
C ARG A 82 15.58 -19.43 -10.71
N ARG A 83 14.93 -20.47 -10.17
CA ARG A 83 15.54 -21.80 -10.03
C ARG A 83 16.28 -22.11 -11.33
N ALA A 84 17.59 -22.27 -11.22
CA ALA A 84 18.43 -22.71 -12.32
C ALA A 84 17.93 -24.11 -12.69
N SER A 85 17.42 -24.21 -13.92
CA SER A 85 17.03 -25.46 -14.56
C SER A 85 18.25 -26.32 -14.82
#